data_AF-A0A7J2T8L8-F1
#
_entry.id   AF-A0A7J2T8L8-F1
#
_cell.length_a   1.000
_cell.length_b   1.000
_cell.length_c   1.000
_cell.angle_alpha   90.00
_cell.angle_beta   90.00
_cell.angle_gamma   90.00
#
_symmetry.space_group_name_H-M   'P 1'
#
loop_
_entity.id
_entity.type
_entity.pdbx_description
1 polymer ?
#
loop_
_entity_poly.entity_id
_entity_poly.type
_entity_poly.pdbx_seq_one_letter_code
_entity_poly.pdbx_strand_id
1 'polypeptide(L)' 'AEVAKVRIEEARVVICGGRAVAKKEDFKMFEELASILGGHVGVTRPLAEDRKCFSE' A
#
# COMPACT_ATOMS: atom_id res chain seq x y z
N ALA A 1 -19.30 1.35 -0.56
CA ALA A 1 -18.58 0.15 -1.03
C ALA A 1 -17.51 -0.15 0.00
N GLU A 2 -17.66 -1.23 0.77
CA GLU A 2 -16.54 -1.75 1.58
C GLU A 2 -15.42 -2.12 0.61
N VAL A 3 -14.27 -1.47 0.74
CA VAL A 3 -13.12 -1.77 -0.10
C VAL A 3 -12.51 -3.05 0.43
N ALA A 4 -12.98 -4.17 -0.08
CA ALA A 4 -12.35 -5.46 0.12
C ALA A 4 -10.88 -5.31 -0.31
N LYS A 5 -9.97 -5.53 0.63
CA LYS A 5 -8.52 -5.51 0.40
C LYS A 5 -8.23 -6.55 -0.69
N VAL A 6 -8.06 -6.11 -1.93
CA VAL A 6 -7.86 -7.01 -3.09
C VAL A 6 -6.55 -7.76 -2.86
N ARG A 7 -6.52 -9.07 -3.09
CA ARG A 7 -5.27 -9.83 -3.02
C ARG A 7 -4.30 -9.28 -4.07
N ILE A 8 -3.02 -9.17 -3.74
CA ILE A 8 -2.04 -8.58 -4.66
C ILE A 8 -1.98 -9.33 -6.00
N GLU A 9 -2.25 -10.63 -5.99
CA GLU A 9 -2.28 -11.52 -7.16
C GLU A 9 -3.46 -11.22 -8.11
N GLU A 10 -4.54 -10.64 -7.58
CA GLU A 10 -5.77 -10.31 -8.32
C GLU A 10 -5.85 -8.80 -8.65
N ALA A 11 -4.94 -8.01 -8.07
CA ALA A 11 -4.95 -6.57 -8.21
C ALA A 11 -4.53 -6.16 -9.62
N ARG A 12 -5.46 -5.48 -10.34
CA ARG A 12 -5.17 -4.90 -11.67
C ARG A 12 -4.26 -3.67 -11.58
N VAL A 13 -4.28 -3.00 -10.44
CA VAL A 13 -3.48 -1.82 -10.14
C VAL A 13 -2.81 -2.02 -8.79
N VAL A 14 -1.50 -1.82 -8.75
CA VAL A 14 -0.70 -1.88 -7.52
C VAL A 14 0.01 -0.55 -7.32
N ILE A 15 -0.12 0.01 -6.12
CA ILE A 15 0.52 1.26 -5.72
C ILE A 15 1.65 0.91 -4.74
N CYS A 16 2.89 1.20 -5.12
CA CYS A 16 4.06 0.78 -4.35
C CYS A 16 4.75 1.94 -3.64
N GLY A 17 4.92 1.82 -2.32
CA GLY A 17 5.73 2.72 -1.49
C GLY A 17 7.18 2.25 -1.35
N GLY A 18 8.14 3.11 -1.72
CA GLY A 18 9.59 2.85 -1.60
C GLY A 18 10.23 3.48 -0.35
N ARG A 19 11.55 3.34 -0.21
CA ARG A 19 12.35 3.94 0.88
C ARG A 19 12.12 5.46 1.07
N ALA A 20 11.80 6.17 -0.01
CA ALA A 20 11.58 7.61 0.01
C ALA A 20 10.30 8.04 0.75
N VAL A 21 9.36 7.12 0.98
CA VAL A 21 8.19 7.36 1.81
C VAL A 21 8.69 7.52 3.24
N ALA A 22 8.52 8.70 3.84
CA ALA A 22 9.18 9.06 5.09
C ALA A 22 8.26 8.90 6.32
N LYS A 23 6.95 9.14 6.14
CA LYS A 23 5.99 9.19 7.23
C LYS A 23 4.89 8.15 7.07
N LYS A 24 4.26 7.77 8.19
CA LYS A 24 3.08 6.90 8.16
C LYS A 24 1.87 7.62 7.57
N GLU A 25 1.79 8.95 7.69
CA GLU A 25 0.73 9.72 7.02
C GLU A 25 0.75 9.56 5.50
N ASP A 26 1.93 9.42 4.89
CA ASP A 26 2.08 9.24 3.44
C ASP A 26 1.42 7.92 2.97
N PHE A 27 1.33 6.91 3.84
CA PHE A 27 0.65 5.65 3.54
C PHE A 27 -0.86 5.82 3.36
N LYS A 28 -1.46 6.71 4.14
CA LYS A 28 -2.89 6.98 4.06
C LYS A 28 -3.27 7.48 2.67
N MET A 29 -2.42 8.30 2.05
CA MET A 29 -2.62 8.78 0.69
C MET A 29 -2.55 7.63 -0.34
N PHE A 30 -1.66 6.65 -0.15
CA PHE A 30 -1.61 5.47 -1.02
C PHE A 30 -2.84 4.58 -0.86
N GLU A 31 -3.34 4.40 0.36
CA GLU A 31 -4.58 3.65 0.62
C GLU A 31 -5.80 4.33 0.01
N GLU A 32 -5.91 5.66 0.13
CA GLU A 32 -6.98 6.43 -0.51
C GLU A 32 -6.92 6.31 -2.04
N LEU A 33 -5.72 6.42 -2.63
CA LEU A 33 -5.55 6.24 -4.07
C LEU A 33 -5.88 4.81 -4.52
N ALA A 34 -5.48 3.79 -3.74
CA ALA A 34 -5.83 2.40 -4.01
C ALA A 34 -7.33 2.18 -3.93
N SER A 35 -8.00 2.78 -2.94
CA SER A 35 -9.45 2.73 -2.79
C SER A 35 -10.17 3.32 -4.00
N ILE A 36 -9.69 4.44 -4.54
CA ILE A 36 -10.28 5.07 -5.74
C ILE A 36 -10.10 4.19 -6.98
N LEU A 37 -8.92 3.57 -7.11
CA LEU A 37 -8.56 2.75 -8.27
C LEU A 37 -8.99 1.28 -8.15
N GLY A 38 -9.51 0.86 -6.99
CA GLY A 38 -9.79 -0.55 -6.68
C GLY A 38 -8.53 -1.43 -6.71
N GLY A 39 -7.39 -0.86 -6.30
CA GLY A 39 -6.08 -1.50 -6.34
C GLY A 39 -5.58 -2.01 -4.98
N HIS A 40 -4.36 -2.52 -4.98
CA HIS A 40 -3.64 -2.94 -3.78
C HIS A 40 -2.47 -1.98 -3.47
N VAL A 41 -2.20 -1.73 -2.20
CA VAL A 41 -1.00 -0.99 -1.76
C VAL A 41 0.09 -1.99 -1.39
N GLY A 42 1.28 -1.84 -1.94
CA GLY A 42 2.46 -2.63 -1.60
C GLY A 42 3.63 -1.77 -1.15
N VAL A 43 4.64 -2.39 -0.56
CA VAL A 43 5.85 -1.69 -0.08
C VAL A 43 7.12 -2.43 -0.44
N THR A 44 8.21 -1.69 -0.58
CA THR A 44 9.55 -2.30 -0.71
C THR A 44 10.03 -2.90 0.62
N ARG A 45 10.89 -3.93 0.54
CA ARG A 45 11.42 -4.65 1.72
C ARG A 45 11.98 -3.74 2.83
N PRO A 46 12.82 -2.73 2.56
CA PRO A 46 13.30 -1.83 3.63
C PRO A 46 12.16 -1.13 4.37
N LEU A 47 11.09 -0.76 3.67
CA LEU A 47 9.96 -0.05 4.28
C LEU A 47 9.08 -0.99 5.13
N ALA A 48 8.95 -2.26 4.71
CA ALA A 48 8.24 -3.29 5.46
C ALA A 48 8.98 -3.63 6.77
N GLU A 49 10.28 -3.91 6.66
CA GLU A 49 11.11 -4.35 7.79
C GLU A 49 11.47 -3.19 8.73
N ASP A 50 12.00 -2.08 8.20
CA ASP A 50 12.55 -0.99 9.03
C ASP A 50 11.47 -0.23 9.77
N ARG A 51 10.23 -0.19 9.23
CA ARG A 51 9.16 0.65 9.77
C ARG A 51 7.92 -0.10 10.24
N LYS A 52 7.87 -1.42 10.08
CA LYS A 52 6.72 -2.27 10.44
C LYS A 52 5.39 -1.69 9.92
N CYS A 53 5.43 -1.06 8.75
CA CYS A 53 4.28 -0.36 8.17
C CYS A 53 3.33 -1.31 7.43
N PHE A 54 3.68 -2.58 7.31
CA PHE A 54 2.88 -3.61 6.66
C PHE A 54 2.95 -4.89 7.50
N SER A 55 1.80 -5.52 7.75
CA SER A 55 1.74 -6.93 8.13
C SER A 55 1.71 -7.76 6.84
N GLU A 56 2.57 -8.77 6.78
CA GLU A 56 2.59 -9.77 5.70
C GLU A 56 1.20 -10.31 5.36
#